data_AF-A0A662HFC7-F1
#
_entry.id   AF-A0A662HFC7-F1
#
_cell.length_a   1.000
_cell.length_b   1.000
_cell.length_c   1.000
_cell.angle_alpha   90.00
_cell.angle_beta   90.00
_cell.angle_gamma   90.00
#
_symmetry.space_group_name_H-M   'P 1'
#
loop_
_entity.id
_entity.type
_entity.pdbx_description
1 polymer ?
#
loop_
_entity_poly.entity_id
_entity_poly.type
_entity_poly.pdbx_seq_one_letter_code
_entity_poly.pdbx_strand_id
1 'polypeptide(L)'
;MSSGTLTPEEVVFRTNSDEPSVILILANKVVYATSGVYGGYLLKPREVGVSPGEFTSDFVESLVSSARAFYVEPHIENITSLPRIYYEEDWDKLRQKVEEVSDERIREALKELLEGRLPRDVVKKLCGGYVERITYRYTEVSVIIKKVKEGAYAVLDFEPKPDGLRLQALALRIYHYYGGSRRHPTLGQAQRDAKMFRLKYPDNELIQRCLYGKDTTDRGSALFLKVVLEAPQELAPQPQSQAQPQVAPATQATQPQQVQQPQAVLVNGFLVLSRLPSKALLDAHLPELFKGTRVGTKQIKLAMGYFYNKLGSLSRKFYVQILPRHAINAGFAYIVPRERVAAFLRDIDQLKREYEEFEQQLKDFLLYGRVPEEVERHKRAKVYTEYLDIIREYLRQHGREELIRERVESLDIAGRVQVRLIPFAVDMSLLYEYADEQVRRRLEEEIEALRRDIAEATKAKIRERAREIIKRLEAIARAKAAEELLKRVREEVEELEKMARSLGVESEELAALKELIATEDLQKLVVEAAEGRLKALLQF
;
A
#
# COMPACT_ATOMS: atom_id res chain seq x y z
N MET A 1 15.15 -4.44 12.94
CA MET A 1 16.14 -3.69 12.15
C MET A 1 16.91 -2.91 13.17
N SER A 2 18.16 -3.28 13.32
CA SER A 2 19.15 -2.55 14.10
C SER A 2 18.89 -1.04 14.03
N SER A 3 18.90 -0.41 15.19
CA SER A 3 19.30 1.00 15.34
C SER A 3 20.78 1.15 14.94
N GLY A 4 21.14 0.58 13.79
CA GLY A 4 22.48 0.56 13.25
C GLY A 4 22.57 1.70 12.26
N THR A 5 23.58 2.53 12.46
CA THR A 5 24.12 3.40 11.43
C THR A 5 24.27 2.63 10.14
N LEU A 6 23.82 3.21 9.02
CA LEU A 6 24.00 2.60 7.70
C LEU A 6 25.48 2.30 7.46
N THR A 7 25.78 1.05 7.14
CA THR A 7 27.12 0.68 6.69
C THR A 7 27.35 1.12 5.24
N PRO A 8 28.59 1.44 4.84
CA PRO A 8 28.92 1.72 3.44
C PRO A 8 28.42 0.64 2.47
N GLU A 9 28.53 -0.63 2.86
CA GLU A 9 28.09 -1.77 2.08
C GLU A 9 26.57 -1.78 1.88
N GLU A 10 25.79 -1.42 2.91
CA GLU A 10 24.34 -1.28 2.79
C GLU A 10 23.95 -0.13 1.88
N VAL A 11 24.70 0.98 1.88
CA VAL A 11 24.50 2.07 0.93
C VAL A 11 24.67 1.55 -0.50
N VAL A 12 25.82 0.94 -0.81
CA VAL A 12 26.11 0.42 -2.16
C VAL A 12 25.12 -0.66 -2.57
N PHE A 13 24.71 -1.53 -1.65
CA PHE A 13 23.70 -2.55 -1.91
C PHE A 13 22.35 -1.92 -2.29
N ARG A 14 21.92 -0.89 -1.56
CA ARG A 14 20.65 -0.20 -1.81
C ARG A 14 20.68 0.67 -3.07
N THR A 15 21.85 1.09 -3.56
CA THR A 15 22.05 1.91 -4.78
C THR A 15 21.51 1.24 -6.05
N ASN A 16 20.82 2.02 -6.89
CA ASN A 16 20.25 1.59 -8.16
C ASN A 16 21.38 1.19 -9.10
N SER A 17 21.25 0.00 -9.66
CA SER A 17 22.29 -0.62 -10.47
C SER A 17 22.08 -0.39 -11.96
N ASP A 18 20.87 -0.02 -12.38
CA ASP A 18 20.46 -0.03 -13.78
C ASP A 18 20.45 1.36 -14.42
N GLU A 19 20.28 2.41 -13.61
CA GLU A 19 20.13 3.78 -14.09
C GLU A 19 20.83 4.78 -13.17
N PRO A 20 21.33 5.90 -13.72
CA PRO A 20 21.82 7.00 -12.90
C PRO A 20 20.75 7.52 -11.95
N SER A 21 21.14 7.88 -10.75
CA SER A 21 20.21 8.36 -9.72
C SER A 21 20.86 9.32 -8.75
N VAL A 22 20.05 10.17 -8.12
CA VAL A 22 20.49 10.98 -6.99
C VAL A 22 19.96 10.34 -5.71
N ILE A 23 20.86 10.07 -4.77
CA ILE A 23 20.55 9.48 -3.47
C ILE A 23 20.87 10.46 -2.34
N LEU A 24 20.03 10.44 -1.31
CA LEU A 24 20.24 11.11 -0.03
C LEU A 24 20.54 10.03 1.01
N ILE A 25 21.72 10.08 1.59
CA ILE A 25 22.18 9.16 2.64
C ILE A 25 21.93 9.84 3.99
N LEU A 26 20.99 9.28 4.74
CA LEU A 26 20.66 9.65 6.11
C LEU A 26 21.31 8.66 7.08
N ALA A 27 21.30 8.93 8.39
CA ALA A 27 21.94 8.07 9.38
C ALA A 27 21.48 6.59 9.34
N ASN A 28 20.21 6.34 9.00
CA ASN A 28 19.59 5.01 9.05
C ASN A 28 18.95 4.55 7.72
N LYS A 29 18.98 5.37 6.66
CA LYS A 29 18.38 5.01 5.37
C LYS A 29 18.95 5.78 4.17
N VAL A 30 18.79 5.18 3.00
CA VAL A 30 19.06 5.82 1.70
C VAL A 30 17.71 6.16 1.06
N VAL A 31 17.56 7.40 0.62
CA VAL A 31 16.35 7.90 -0.04
C VAL A 31 16.70 8.28 -1.48
N TYR A 32 15.83 7.92 -2.42
CA TYR A 32 15.97 8.28 -3.82
C TYR A 32 15.25 9.57 -4.13
N ALA A 33 15.93 10.47 -4.82
CA ALA A 33 15.30 11.64 -5.39
C ALA A 33 14.56 11.23 -6.68
N THR A 34 13.24 11.40 -6.71
CA THR A 34 12.41 10.98 -7.86
C THR A 34 12.17 12.15 -8.80
N SER A 35 12.48 12.00 -10.10
CA SER A 35 12.27 13.10 -11.07
C SER A 35 10.78 13.48 -11.17
N GLY A 36 10.48 14.78 -11.05
CA GLY A 36 9.14 15.33 -11.20
C GLY A 36 8.79 15.60 -12.66
N VAL A 37 7.50 15.49 -12.99
CA VAL A 37 6.95 15.70 -14.36
C VAL A 37 7.25 17.09 -14.95
N TYR A 38 7.53 18.08 -14.09
CA TYR A 38 7.76 19.48 -14.46
C TYR A 38 9.21 19.95 -14.21
N GLY A 39 10.16 19.03 -14.05
CA GLY A 39 11.54 19.32 -13.69
C GLY A 39 11.77 19.43 -12.18
N GLY A 40 13.01 19.21 -11.76
CA GLY A 40 13.39 19.04 -10.35
C GLY A 40 13.06 17.65 -9.81
N TYR A 41 13.50 17.39 -8.58
CA TYR A 41 13.30 16.12 -7.90
C TYR A 41 12.32 16.27 -6.75
N LEU A 42 11.47 15.26 -6.56
CA LEU A 42 10.44 15.24 -5.52
C LEU A 42 10.90 14.37 -4.36
N LEU A 43 10.75 14.92 -3.15
CA LEU A 43 10.88 14.22 -1.88
C LEU A 43 9.52 14.23 -1.17
N LYS A 44 9.00 13.06 -0.78
CA LYS A 44 7.68 12.91 -0.15
C LYS A 44 7.78 12.41 1.29
N PRO A 45 6.80 12.73 2.17
CA PRO A 45 6.80 12.29 3.57
C PRO A 45 7.03 10.79 3.75
N ARG A 46 6.39 9.96 2.90
CA ARG A 46 6.54 8.49 2.93
C ARG A 46 7.96 8.01 2.64
N GLU A 47 8.71 8.70 1.76
CA GLU A 47 10.07 8.32 1.38
C GLU A 47 11.06 8.60 2.53
N VAL A 48 10.77 9.65 3.30
CA VAL A 48 11.50 10.00 4.52
C VAL A 48 10.83 9.49 5.80
N GLY A 49 9.86 8.57 5.68
CA GLY A 49 9.30 7.82 6.81
C GLY A 49 8.66 8.69 7.89
N VAL A 50 8.11 9.85 7.53
CA VAL A 50 7.37 10.72 8.46
C VAL A 50 5.93 10.87 8.02
N SER A 51 5.06 11.21 8.97
CA SER A 51 3.67 11.53 8.69
C SER A 51 3.56 12.85 7.90
N PRO A 52 2.47 13.06 7.15
CA PRO A 52 2.20 14.36 6.53
C PRO A 52 2.22 15.54 7.51
N GLY A 53 1.80 15.35 8.77
CA GLY A 53 1.81 16.43 9.77
C GLY A 53 3.22 16.88 10.18
N GLU A 54 4.19 15.96 10.14
CA GLU A 54 5.59 16.21 10.52
C GLU A 54 6.44 16.72 9.34
N PHE A 55 5.93 16.62 8.11
CA PHE A 55 6.64 17.06 6.91
C PHE A 55 6.50 18.57 6.71
N THR A 56 7.19 19.33 7.55
CA THR A 56 7.24 20.80 7.54
C THR A 56 8.47 21.32 6.80
N SER A 57 8.52 22.63 6.55
CA SER A 57 9.69 23.28 5.95
C SER A 57 10.95 23.08 6.81
N ASP A 58 10.85 23.30 8.12
CA ASP A 58 11.94 23.11 9.09
C ASP A 58 12.46 21.67 9.11
N PHE A 59 11.55 20.69 9.03
CA PHE A 59 11.94 19.28 8.96
C PHE A 59 12.74 18.99 7.69
N VAL A 60 12.30 19.48 6.53
CA VAL A 60 13.00 19.25 5.26
C VAL A 60 14.37 19.91 5.28
N GLU A 61 14.51 21.12 5.83
CA GLU A 61 15.79 21.80 5.99
C GLU A 61 16.74 21.06 6.93
N SER A 62 16.24 20.57 8.07
CA SER A 62 17.01 19.74 9.01
C SER A 62 17.44 18.40 8.40
N LEU A 63 16.55 17.78 7.62
CA LEU A 63 16.84 16.52 6.95
C LEU A 63 17.90 16.70 5.86
N VAL A 64 17.78 17.76 5.05
CA VAL A 64 18.74 18.05 3.98
C VAL A 64 20.11 18.44 4.55
N SER A 65 20.16 19.21 5.63
CA SER A 65 21.42 19.61 6.28
C SER A 65 22.15 18.45 6.96
N SER A 66 21.42 17.43 7.44
CA SER A 66 22.00 16.22 8.02
C SER A 66 22.29 15.12 6.98
N ALA A 67 21.75 15.23 5.77
CA ALA A 67 21.97 14.25 4.70
C ALA A 67 23.26 14.51 3.92
N ARG A 68 23.88 13.43 3.44
CA ARG A 68 24.86 13.52 2.34
C ARG A 68 24.20 13.10 1.04
N ALA A 69 24.35 13.91 0.00
CA ALA A 69 23.75 13.62 -1.30
C ALA A 69 24.80 13.27 -2.34
N PHE A 70 24.51 12.25 -3.15
CA PHE A 70 25.37 11.82 -4.24
C PHE A 70 24.56 11.63 -5.51
N TYR A 71 25.08 12.14 -6.61
CA TYR A 71 24.72 11.66 -7.94
C TYR A 71 25.54 10.40 -8.23
N VAL A 72 24.87 9.33 -8.62
CA VAL A 72 25.46 8.01 -8.76
C VAL A 72 25.25 7.49 -10.18
N GLU A 73 26.35 7.12 -10.82
CA GLU A 73 26.37 6.53 -12.16
C GLU A 73 26.82 5.08 -12.08
N PRO A 74 25.92 4.10 -12.31
CA PRO A 74 26.32 2.72 -12.42
C PRO A 74 26.88 2.42 -13.82
N HIS A 75 28.00 1.71 -13.86
CA HIS A 75 28.54 1.11 -15.09
C HIS A 75 28.46 -0.41 -14.98
N ILE A 76 27.67 -1.04 -15.86
CA ILE A 76 27.43 -2.48 -15.88
C ILE A 76 28.29 -3.13 -16.97
N GLU A 77 28.99 -4.18 -16.60
CA GLU A 77 29.72 -5.04 -17.52
C GLU A 77 29.29 -6.51 -17.34
N ASN A 78 28.93 -7.16 -18.44
CA ASN A 78 28.60 -8.59 -18.43
C ASN A 78 29.90 -9.40 -18.46
N ILE A 79 30.17 -10.13 -17.38
CA ILE A 79 31.42 -10.87 -17.19
C ILE A 79 31.31 -12.26 -17.79
N THR A 80 30.24 -12.99 -17.46
CA THR A 80 30.03 -14.36 -17.94
C THR A 80 28.55 -14.75 -17.85
N SER A 81 28.21 -15.89 -18.44
CA SER A 81 26.91 -16.56 -18.26
C SER A 81 27.11 -17.86 -17.53
N LEU A 82 26.20 -18.18 -16.61
CA LEU A 82 26.25 -19.42 -15.84
C LEU A 82 25.54 -20.53 -16.60
N PRO A 83 26.14 -21.72 -16.78
CA PRO A 83 25.47 -22.84 -17.43
C PRO A 83 24.23 -23.26 -16.62
N ARG A 84 23.21 -23.78 -17.30
CA ARG A 84 22.07 -24.41 -16.61
C ARG A 84 22.52 -25.73 -16.02
N ILE A 85 22.05 -26.02 -14.80
CA ILE A 85 22.33 -27.28 -14.12
C ILE A 85 21.08 -28.14 -14.22
N TYR A 86 21.17 -29.25 -14.94
CA TYR A 86 20.13 -30.28 -15.01
C TYR A 86 20.56 -31.54 -14.29
N TYR A 87 21.81 -31.95 -14.48
CA TYR A 87 22.42 -33.17 -13.95
C TYR A 87 23.65 -32.85 -13.09
N GLU A 88 24.16 -33.83 -12.32
CA GLU A 88 25.32 -33.59 -11.45
C GLU A 88 26.60 -33.25 -12.24
N GLU A 89 26.76 -33.78 -13.46
CA GLU A 89 27.89 -33.46 -14.35
C GLU A 89 27.94 -31.97 -14.77
N ASP A 90 26.81 -31.25 -14.67
CA ASP A 90 26.77 -29.82 -15.01
C ASP A 90 27.45 -28.95 -13.93
N TRP A 91 27.70 -29.49 -12.72
CA TRP A 91 28.46 -28.77 -11.69
C TRP A 91 29.93 -28.59 -12.07
N ASP A 92 30.53 -29.55 -12.78
CA ASP A 92 31.90 -29.42 -13.30
C ASP A 92 31.97 -28.31 -14.36
N LYS A 93 30.95 -28.21 -15.21
CA LYS A 93 30.84 -27.12 -16.19
C LYS A 93 30.70 -25.75 -15.51
N LEU A 94 29.94 -25.68 -14.41
CA LEU A 94 29.85 -24.45 -13.62
C LEU A 94 31.23 -24.05 -13.07
N ARG A 95 31.95 -24.97 -12.45
CA ARG A 95 33.31 -24.72 -11.91
C ARG A 95 34.26 -24.24 -12.99
N GLN A 96 34.33 -24.95 -14.12
CA GLN A 96 35.14 -24.53 -15.26
C GLN A 96 34.76 -23.13 -15.74
N LYS A 97 33.46 -22.82 -15.79
CA LYS A 97 33.00 -21.50 -16.24
C LYS A 97 33.36 -20.36 -15.28
N VAL A 98 33.41 -20.65 -13.98
CA VAL A 98 33.90 -19.71 -12.97
C VAL A 98 35.41 -19.51 -13.12
N GLU A 99 36.19 -20.56 -13.38
CA GLU A 99 37.65 -20.45 -13.59
C GLU A 99 38.04 -19.63 -14.82
N GLU A 100 37.20 -19.61 -15.86
CA GLU A 100 37.39 -18.78 -17.06
C GLU A 100 37.26 -17.27 -16.81
N VAL A 101 36.75 -16.85 -15.64
CA VAL A 101 36.62 -15.43 -15.30
C VAL A 101 38.00 -14.82 -15.08
N SER A 102 38.35 -13.82 -15.89
CA SER A 102 39.67 -13.18 -15.88
C SER A 102 39.93 -12.27 -14.67
N ASP A 103 38.88 -11.67 -14.12
CA ASP A 103 38.97 -10.82 -12.93
C ASP A 103 39.03 -11.69 -11.67
N GLU A 104 40.22 -11.77 -11.06
CA GLU A 104 40.50 -12.58 -9.88
C GLU A 104 39.51 -12.36 -8.74
N ARG A 105 39.16 -11.09 -8.45
CA ARG A 105 38.24 -10.75 -7.36
C ARG A 105 36.84 -11.26 -7.64
N ILE A 106 36.38 -11.09 -8.87
CA ILE A 106 35.06 -11.59 -9.28
C ILE A 106 35.05 -13.12 -9.26
N ARG A 107 36.11 -13.76 -9.73
CA ARG A 107 36.27 -15.21 -9.74
C ARG A 107 36.20 -15.79 -8.33
N GLU A 108 37.00 -15.28 -7.40
CA GLU A 108 37.02 -15.78 -6.01
C GLU A 108 35.69 -15.51 -5.30
N ALA A 109 35.06 -14.35 -5.52
CA ALA A 109 33.72 -14.08 -5.01
C ALA A 109 32.68 -15.07 -5.57
N LEU A 110 32.74 -15.41 -6.86
CA LEU A 110 31.85 -16.41 -7.46
C LEU A 110 32.06 -17.81 -6.86
N LYS A 111 33.31 -18.23 -6.65
CA LYS A 111 33.62 -19.52 -5.98
C LYS A 111 33.04 -19.56 -4.57
N GLU A 112 33.33 -18.53 -3.76
CA GLU A 112 32.83 -18.44 -2.38
C GLU A 112 31.29 -18.52 -2.34
N LEU A 113 30.61 -17.79 -3.23
CA LEU A 113 29.16 -17.74 -3.28
C LEU A 113 28.55 -19.05 -3.79
N LEU A 114 29.02 -19.57 -4.93
CA LEU A 114 28.37 -20.67 -5.63
C LEU A 114 28.76 -22.06 -5.10
N GLU A 115 29.95 -22.19 -4.49
CA GLU A 115 30.44 -23.49 -3.99
C GLU A 115 30.36 -23.61 -2.47
N GLY A 116 30.43 -22.49 -1.74
CA GLY A 116 30.50 -22.49 -0.28
C GLY A 116 29.22 -22.00 0.41
N ARG A 117 28.78 -20.77 0.09
CA ARG A 117 27.82 -20.05 0.95
C ARG A 117 26.36 -20.18 0.53
N LEU A 118 26.08 -20.49 -0.74
CA LEU A 118 24.71 -20.68 -1.22
C LEU A 118 24.32 -22.17 -1.24
N PRO A 119 23.12 -22.52 -0.76
CA PRO A 119 22.54 -23.85 -0.94
C PRO A 119 22.45 -24.24 -2.43
N ARG A 120 22.66 -25.52 -2.74
CA ARG A 120 22.70 -26.04 -4.12
C ARG A 120 21.45 -25.73 -4.94
N ASP A 121 20.26 -25.72 -4.34
CA ASP A 121 19.01 -25.42 -5.03
C ASP A 121 18.87 -23.93 -5.40
N VAL A 122 19.40 -23.03 -4.57
CA VAL A 122 19.50 -21.59 -4.86
C VAL A 122 20.49 -21.37 -6.00
N VAL A 123 21.65 -22.01 -5.95
CA VAL A 123 22.66 -21.96 -7.03
C VAL A 123 22.07 -22.48 -8.34
N LYS A 124 21.44 -23.65 -8.31
CA LYS A 124 20.75 -24.24 -9.47
C LYS A 124 19.71 -23.29 -10.08
N LYS A 125 19.05 -22.48 -9.27
CA LYS A 125 18.07 -21.49 -9.73
C LYS A 125 18.70 -20.26 -10.39
N LEU A 126 19.85 -19.81 -9.89
CA LEU A 126 20.62 -18.71 -10.48
C LEU A 126 21.35 -19.12 -11.76
N CYS A 127 21.70 -20.39 -11.88
CA CYS A 127 22.28 -21.00 -13.08
C CYS A 127 21.35 -20.88 -14.31
N GLY A 128 21.94 -20.70 -15.50
CA GLY A 128 21.22 -20.24 -16.70
C GLY A 128 20.97 -18.73 -16.74
N GLY A 129 21.58 -18.00 -15.81
CA GLY A 129 21.60 -16.54 -15.74
C GLY A 129 22.93 -15.93 -16.18
N TYR A 130 23.12 -14.65 -15.86
CA TYR A 130 24.32 -13.88 -16.18
C TYR A 130 24.97 -13.33 -14.92
N VAL A 131 26.26 -13.07 -15.02
CA VAL A 131 27.06 -12.42 -13.98
C VAL A 131 27.51 -11.06 -14.51
N GLU A 132 27.23 -10.04 -13.73
CA GLU A 132 27.57 -8.65 -14.02
C GLU A 132 28.47 -8.06 -12.94
N ARG A 133 29.47 -7.31 -13.40
CA ARG A 133 30.25 -6.39 -12.58
C ARG A 133 29.60 -5.02 -12.65
N ILE A 134 29.31 -4.42 -11.50
CA ILE A 134 28.71 -3.09 -11.42
C ILE A 134 29.68 -2.17 -10.68
N THR A 135 30.19 -1.17 -11.39
CA THR A 135 31.02 -0.13 -10.83
C THR A 135 30.19 1.14 -10.65
N TYR A 136 30.01 1.57 -9.41
CA TYR A 136 29.31 2.80 -9.08
C TYR A 136 30.29 3.96 -8.98
N ARG A 137 30.00 5.06 -9.67
CA ARG A 137 30.70 6.33 -9.49
C ARG A 137 29.80 7.29 -8.73
N TYR A 138 30.21 7.65 -7.52
CA TYR A 138 29.50 8.61 -6.67
C TYR A 138 30.17 9.97 -6.82
N THR A 139 29.37 10.99 -7.12
CA THR A 139 29.79 12.40 -7.12
C THR A 139 28.95 13.14 -6.10
N GLU A 140 29.60 13.73 -5.10
CA GLU A 140 28.89 14.47 -4.06
C GLU A 140 28.24 15.74 -4.62
N VAL A 141 26.97 15.94 -4.27
CA VAL A 141 26.16 17.08 -4.72
C VAL A 141 25.63 17.87 -3.54
N SER A 142 25.46 19.18 -3.74
CA SER A 142 24.71 20.06 -2.86
C SER A 142 23.23 19.93 -3.16
N VAL A 143 22.41 19.92 -2.12
CA VAL A 143 20.95 19.86 -2.24
C VAL A 143 20.40 21.27 -2.11
N ILE A 144 19.58 21.68 -3.08
CA ILE A 144 18.94 22.99 -3.12
C ILE A 144 17.44 22.80 -2.96
N ILE A 145 16.85 23.34 -1.90
CA ILE A 145 15.39 23.28 -1.69
C ILE A 145 14.76 24.40 -2.50
N LYS A 146 14.03 24.06 -3.57
CA LYS A 146 13.31 25.04 -4.41
C LYS A 146 11.96 25.42 -3.82
N LYS A 147 11.27 24.44 -3.22
CA LYS A 147 9.93 24.62 -2.67
C LYS A 147 9.59 23.52 -1.69
N VAL A 148 8.94 23.86 -0.59
CA VAL A 148 8.29 22.89 0.30
C VAL A 148 6.79 23.10 0.23
N LYS A 149 6.03 22.01 0.04
CA LYS A 149 4.59 21.95 0.26
C LYS A 149 4.36 21.03 1.45
N GLU A 150 4.09 21.65 2.59
CA GLU A 150 3.95 20.96 3.87
C GLU A 150 2.89 19.85 3.80
N GLY A 151 3.22 18.72 4.39
CA GLY A 151 2.44 17.48 4.34
C GLY A 151 2.26 16.82 2.99
N ALA A 152 2.89 17.32 1.92
CA ALA A 152 2.75 16.75 0.59
C ALA A 152 4.09 16.36 -0.05
N TYR A 153 4.97 17.33 -0.32
CA TYR A 153 6.24 17.10 -1.01
C TYR A 153 7.18 18.31 -0.93
N ALA A 154 8.48 18.07 -1.07
CA ALA A 154 9.50 19.08 -1.34
C ALA A 154 10.05 18.92 -2.76
N VAL A 155 10.34 20.04 -3.42
CA VAL A 155 11.02 20.09 -4.71
C VAL A 155 12.48 20.43 -4.44
N LEU A 156 13.35 19.51 -4.81
CA LEU A 156 14.80 19.61 -4.67
C LEU A 156 15.45 19.80 -6.04
N ASP A 157 16.58 20.48 -6.03
CA ASP A 157 17.54 20.53 -7.13
C ASP A 157 18.93 20.17 -6.61
N PHE A 158 19.84 19.86 -7.52
CA PHE A 158 21.18 19.41 -7.14
C PHE A 158 22.25 20.06 -8.00
N GLU A 159 23.32 20.48 -7.35
CA GLU A 159 24.50 21.02 -8.01
C GLU A 159 25.74 20.25 -7.57
N PRO A 160 26.69 19.93 -8.48
CA PRO A 160 27.94 19.30 -8.09
C PRO A 160 28.69 20.17 -7.09
N LYS A 161 29.19 19.57 -5.99
CA LYS A 161 30.10 20.29 -5.10
C LYS A 161 31.46 20.43 -5.81
N PRO A 162 32.02 21.64 -5.95
CA PRO A 162 33.33 21.85 -6.60
C PRO A 162 34.44 20.98 -5.99
N ASP A 163 34.47 20.90 -4.66
CA ASP A 163 35.40 20.07 -3.86
C ASP A 163 34.70 18.85 -3.22
N GLY A 164 33.64 18.36 -3.85
CA GLY A 164 32.86 17.22 -3.36
C GLY A 164 33.61 15.89 -3.50
N LEU A 165 33.28 14.92 -2.64
CA LEU A 165 33.85 13.58 -2.78
C LEU A 165 33.50 12.93 -4.11
N ARG A 166 34.48 12.25 -4.69
CA ARG A 166 34.31 11.34 -5.84
C ARG A 166 34.74 9.96 -5.42
N LEU A 167 33.77 9.06 -5.28
CA LEU A 167 34.00 7.73 -4.72
C LEU A 167 33.65 6.66 -5.75
N GLN A 168 34.28 5.51 -5.65
CA GLN A 168 33.98 4.34 -6.47
C GLN A 168 33.63 3.15 -5.59
N ALA A 169 32.58 2.44 -5.93
CA ALA A 169 32.20 1.20 -5.26
C ALA A 169 31.99 0.08 -6.28
N LEU A 170 32.16 -1.16 -5.84
CA LEU A 170 32.07 -2.34 -6.69
C LEU A 170 31.05 -3.32 -6.13
N ALA A 171 30.17 -3.81 -6.99
CA ALA A 171 29.27 -4.91 -6.67
C ALA A 171 29.25 -5.97 -7.76
N LEU A 172 29.02 -7.22 -7.34
CA LEU A 172 28.76 -8.37 -8.18
C LEU A 172 27.26 -8.62 -8.21
N ARG A 173 26.68 -8.81 -9.40
CA ARG A 173 25.28 -9.18 -9.56
C ARG A 173 25.15 -10.44 -10.39
N ILE A 174 24.57 -11.48 -9.80
CA ILE A 174 24.15 -12.68 -10.51
C ILE A 174 22.64 -12.56 -10.72
N TYR A 175 22.16 -12.75 -11.94
CA TYR A 175 20.72 -12.71 -12.19
C TYR A 175 20.24 -13.78 -13.16
N HIS A 176 19.06 -14.30 -12.88
CA HIS A 176 18.35 -15.24 -13.74
C HIS A 176 17.04 -14.63 -14.22
N TYR A 177 16.88 -14.55 -15.54
CA TYR A 177 15.69 -13.97 -16.18
C TYR A 177 14.63 -15.03 -16.47
N TYR A 178 13.42 -14.82 -15.94
CA TYR A 178 12.24 -15.60 -16.30
C TYR A 178 11.56 -14.97 -17.50
N GLY A 179 11.83 -15.51 -18.69
CA GLY A 179 11.14 -15.10 -19.92
C GLY A 179 9.63 -15.30 -19.83
N GLY A 180 8.89 -14.18 -19.94
CA GLY A 180 7.43 -14.19 -19.95
C GLY A 180 6.86 -13.99 -21.34
N SER A 181 5.75 -14.66 -21.63
CA SER A 181 4.99 -14.46 -22.87
C SER A 181 3.64 -13.84 -22.59
N ARG A 182 2.93 -13.40 -23.64
CA ARG A 182 1.56 -12.89 -23.49
C ARG A 182 0.58 -13.94 -22.95
N ARG A 183 0.83 -15.22 -23.22
CA ARG A 183 -0.01 -16.34 -22.75
C ARG A 183 0.41 -16.82 -21.35
N HIS A 184 1.70 -16.71 -21.04
CA HIS A 184 2.30 -17.16 -19.79
C HIS A 184 3.26 -16.08 -19.25
N PRO A 185 2.72 -15.01 -18.63
CA PRO A 185 3.57 -14.02 -17.96
C PRO A 185 4.20 -14.63 -16.72
N THR A 186 5.43 -14.24 -16.41
CA THR A 186 6.20 -14.68 -15.23
C THR A 186 6.31 -13.59 -14.18
N LEU A 187 5.41 -12.60 -14.21
CA LEU A 187 5.32 -11.53 -13.22
C LEU A 187 5.16 -12.09 -11.81
N GLY A 188 5.91 -11.53 -10.86
CA GLY A 188 5.89 -11.98 -9.47
C GLY A 188 6.60 -13.31 -9.21
N GLN A 189 7.01 -14.07 -10.25
CA GLN A 189 7.63 -15.38 -10.06
C GLN A 189 8.97 -15.27 -9.31
N ALA A 190 9.84 -14.35 -9.73
CA ALA A 190 11.11 -14.12 -9.05
C ALA A 190 10.94 -13.71 -7.59
N GLN A 191 9.95 -12.86 -7.29
CA GLN A 191 9.63 -12.41 -5.94
C GLN A 191 9.18 -13.58 -5.06
N ARG A 192 8.35 -14.48 -5.60
CA ARG A 192 7.92 -15.70 -4.90
C ARG A 192 9.11 -16.62 -4.63
N ASP A 193 9.97 -16.85 -5.62
CA ASP A 193 11.13 -17.72 -5.48
C ASP A 193 12.11 -17.15 -4.43
N ALA A 194 12.42 -15.86 -4.47
CA ALA A 194 13.22 -15.19 -3.45
C ALA A 194 12.61 -15.33 -2.04
N LYS A 195 11.29 -15.13 -1.91
CA LYS A 195 10.58 -15.31 -0.63
C LYS A 195 10.65 -16.76 -0.14
N MET A 196 10.46 -17.73 -1.02
CA MET A 196 10.54 -19.15 -0.67
C MET A 196 11.95 -19.53 -0.20
N PHE A 197 13.00 -19.05 -0.86
CA PHE A 197 14.37 -19.29 -0.40
C PHE A 197 14.65 -18.64 0.95
N ARG A 198 14.19 -17.41 1.18
CA ARG A 198 14.32 -16.75 2.49
C ARG A 198 13.59 -17.49 3.60
N LEU A 199 12.42 -18.07 3.32
CA LEU A 199 11.70 -18.90 4.29
C LEU A 199 12.40 -20.24 4.54
N LYS A 200 12.98 -20.84 3.50
CA LYS A 200 13.66 -22.13 3.58
C LYS A 200 15.03 -22.03 4.28
N TYR A 201 15.71 -20.89 4.14
CA TYR A 201 17.06 -20.66 4.67
C TYR A 201 17.10 -19.41 5.57
N PRO A 202 16.43 -19.43 6.74
CA PRO A 202 16.35 -18.27 7.64
C PRO A 202 17.73 -17.81 8.15
N ASP A 203 18.63 -18.75 8.42
CA ASP A 203 19.95 -18.48 9.01
C ASP A 203 21.01 -18.06 7.97
N ASN A 204 20.69 -18.13 6.68
CA ASN A 204 21.64 -17.75 5.62
C ASN A 204 21.56 -16.24 5.34
N GLU A 205 22.49 -15.49 5.94
CA GLU A 205 22.51 -14.02 5.83
C GLU A 205 22.55 -13.51 4.38
N LEU A 206 23.25 -14.20 3.46
CA LEU A 206 23.30 -13.81 2.06
C LEU A 206 21.93 -13.92 1.39
N ILE A 207 21.17 -14.98 1.65
CA ILE A 207 19.83 -15.13 1.09
C ILE A 207 18.88 -14.07 1.68
N GLN A 208 18.98 -13.81 2.98
CA GLN A 208 18.12 -12.81 3.64
C GLN A 208 18.38 -11.40 3.12
N ARG A 209 19.67 -11.02 2.96
CA ARG A 209 20.06 -9.66 2.62
C ARG A 209 20.21 -9.43 1.11
N CYS A 210 20.86 -10.34 0.39
CA CYS A 210 21.38 -10.10 -0.96
C CYS A 210 20.51 -10.67 -2.09
N LEU A 211 19.64 -11.64 -1.81
CA LEU A 211 18.78 -12.28 -2.82
C LEU A 211 17.42 -11.60 -2.91
N TYR A 212 17.01 -11.11 -4.08
CA TYR A 212 15.71 -10.46 -4.28
C TYR A 212 15.16 -10.71 -5.70
N GLY A 213 13.85 -10.64 -5.86
CA GLY A 213 13.19 -10.71 -7.16
C GLY A 213 12.54 -9.38 -7.53
N LYS A 214 12.51 -9.02 -8.81
CA LYS A 214 11.70 -7.90 -9.32
C LYS A 214 11.14 -8.21 -10.70
N ASP A 215 10.02 -7.55 -11.02
CA ASP A 215 9.51 -7.53 -12.38
C ASP A 215 10.42 -6.63 -13.21
N THR A 216 10.87 -7.13 -14.35
CA THR A 216 11.84 -6.46 -15.24
C THR A 216 11.20 -5.94 -16.51
N THR A 217 10.05 -6.51 -16.90
CA THR A 217 9.27 -6.06 -18.05
C THR A 217 7.78 -6.15 -17.73
N ASP A 218 6.91 -5.78 -18.66
CA ASP A 218 5.45 -5.95 -18.54
C ASP A 218 5.01 -7.42 -18.44
N ARG A 219 5.91 -8.37 -18.65
CA ARG A 219 5.62 -9.81 -18.73
C ARG A 219 6.63 -10.71 -18.04
N GLY A 220 7.86 -10.24 -17.81
CA GLY A 220 8.98 -10.99 -17.29
C GLY A 220 9.42 -10.51 -15.91
N SER A 221 9.99 -11.42 -15.12
CA SER A 221 10.65 -11.11 -13.85
C SER A 221 12.06 -11.68 -13.84
N ALA A 222 12.91 -11.20 -12.94
CA ALA A 222 14.24 -11.76 -12.74
C ALA A 222 14.59 -11.87 -11.26
N LEU A 223 15.29 -12.96 -10.92
CA LEU A 223 15.86 -13.22 -9.60
C LEU A 223 17.29 -12.71 -9.59
N PHE A 224 17.63 -11.88 -8.62
CA PHE A 224 18.93 -11.22 -8.48
C PHE A 224 19.58 -11.61 -7.16
N LEU A 225 20.88 -11.86 -7.20
CA LEU A 225 21.76 -11.89 -6.05
C LEU A 225 22.79 -10.78 -6.25
N LYS A 226 22.76 -9.75 -5.39
CA LYS A 226 23.72 -8.64 -5.44
C LYS A 226 24.60 -8.66 -4.19
N VAL A 227 25.90 -8.76 -4.37
CA VAL A 227 26.90 -8.76 -3.29
C VAL A 227 27.85 -7.58 -3.51
N VAL A 228 28.10 -6.81 -2.46
CA VAL A 228 29.03 -5.68 -2.49
C VAL A 228 30.44 -6.19 -2.24
N LEU A 229 31.36 -5.84 -3.13
CA LEU A 229 32.78 -6.24 -3.04
C LEU A 229 33.65 -5.11 -2.49
N GLU A 230 33.32 -3.86 -2.82
CA GLU A 230 34.02 -2.69 -2.31
C GLU A 230 33.03 -1.58 -1.98
N ALA A 231 33.15 -1.00 -0.79
CA ALA A 231 32.35 0.12 -0.34
C ALA A 231 33.25 1.17 0.36
N PRO A 232 33.37 2.38 -0.19
CA PRO A 232 34.13 3.48 0.44
C PRO A 232 33.55 3.86 1.81
N GLN A 233 34.39 3.90 2.83
CA GLN A 233 34.01 4.24 4.21
C GLN A 233 33.34 5.62 4.28
N GLU A 234 33.73 6.52 3.39
CA GLU A 234 33.24 7.88 3.28
C GLU A 234 31.80 7.95 2.73
N LEU A 235 31.16 6.84 2.34
CA LEU A 235 29.74 6.84 1.96
C LEU A 235 28.81 6.96 3.17
N ALA A 236 29.21 6.46 4.34
CA ALA A 236 28.39 6.54 5.54
C ALA A 236 28.61 7.89 6.27
N PRO A 237 27.56 8.51 6.84
CA PRO A 237 27.73 9.70 7.67
C PRO A 237 28.51 9.32 8.94
N GLN A 238 29.66 9.97 9.16
CA GLN A 238 30.40 9.82 10.42
C GLN A 238 29.56 10.43 11.57
N PRO A 239 29.46 9.76 12.73
CA PRO A 239 28.81 10.35 13.89
C PRO A 239 29.59 11.61 14.28
N GLN A 240 28.94 12.78 14.18
CA GLN A 240 29.50 14.02 14.66
C GLN A 240 29.68 13.90 16.18
N SER A 241 30.94 13.97 16.63
CA SER A 241 31.32 14.04 18.04
C SER A 241 30.67 15.26 18.69
N GLN A 242 29.54 15.06 19.37
CA GLN A 242 29.02 16.00 20.35
C GLN A 242 29.40 15.52 21.75
N ALA A 243 30.06 16.43 22.47
CA ALA A 243 30.62 16.23 23.80
C ALA A 243 29.56 15.68 24.78
N GLN A 244 29.92 14.60 25.46
CA GLN A 244 29.21 14.11 26.64
C GLN A 244 29.47 15.07 27.82
N PRO A 245 28.44 15.52 28.54
CA PRO A 245 28.57 15.86 29.94
C PRO A 245 28.49 14.58 30.77
N GLN A 246 29.52 14.36 31.58
CA GLN A 246 29.59 13.32 32.62
C GLN A 246 28.53 13.55 33.71
N VAL A 247 27.85 12.50 34.15
CA VAL A 247 27.46 12.33 35.56
C VAL A 247 27.62 10.86 35.96
N ALA A 248 28.23 10.67 37.13
CA ALA A 248 28.76 9.44 37.71
C ALA A 248 27.67 8.55 38.39
N PRO A 249 28.03 7.36 38.93
CA PRO A 249 27.17 6.17 39.03
C PRO A 249 26.38 6.06 40.34
N ALA A 250 25.28 5.30 40.31
CA ALA A 250 24.68 4.74 41.52
C ALA A 250 24.23 3.29 41.28
N THR A 251 24.80 2.43 42.12
CA THR A 251 24.62 1.00 42.27
C THR A 251 23.22 0.66 42.81
N GLN A 252 22.58 -0.38 42.29
CA GLN A 252 22.16 -1.60 43.01
C GLN A 252 20.95 -2.28 42.35
N ALA A 253 21.14 -3.59 42.16
CA ALA A 253 20.14 -4.52 41.71
C ALA A 253 18.96 -4.59 42.66
N THR A 254 17.74 -4.62 42.11
CA THR A 254 16.56 -5.16 42.80
C THR A 254 15.83 -6.11 41.84
N GLN A 255 15.37 -7.22 42.40
CA GLN A 255 14.81 -8.42 41.79
C GLN A 255 13.50 -8.18 40.99
N PRO A 256 13.09 -9.14 40.14
CA PRO A 256 11.98 -8.96 39.21
C PRO A 256 10.64 -9.05 39.94
N GLN A 257 9.87 -7.96 39.93
CA GLN A 257 8.44 -7.99 40.26
C GLN A 257 7.65 -8.52 39.07
N GLN A 258 6.86 -9.55 39.34
CA GLN A 258 5.80 -10.04 38.49
C GLN A 258 4.87 -8.89 38.11
N VAL A 259 4.80 -8.56 36.81
CA VAL A 259 3.77 -7.67 36.28
C VAL A 259 2.74 -8.51 35.56
N GLN A 260 1.52 -8.36 36.05
CA GLN A 260 0.27 -8.95 35.60
C GLN A 260 0.10 -8.83 34.08
N GLN A 261 -0.49 -9.86 33.46
CA GLN A 261 -0.93 -9.82 32.06
C GLN A 261 -1.87 -8.62 31.84
N PRO A 262 -1.53 -7.64 30.97
CA PRO A 262 -2.50 -6.64 30.54
C PRO A 262 -3.53 -7.33 29.62
N GLN A 263 -4.80 -6.93 29.74
CA GLN A 263 -5.94 -7.50 29.01
C GLN A 263 -5.64 -7.69 27.50
N ALA A 264 -5.75 -8.94 27.05
CA ALA A 264 -5.17 -9.44 25.80
C ALA A 264 -5.94 -9.11 24.50
N VAL A 265 -6.90 -8.18 24.50
CA VAL A 265 -7.60 -7.81 23.25
C VAL A 265 -7.89 -6.30 23.22
N LEU A 266 -7.15 -5.56 22.40
CA LEU A 266 -7.18 -4.09 22.39
C LEU A 266 -8.12 -3.46 21.35
N VAL A 267 -8.48 -4.17 20.27
CA VAL A 267 -9.46 -3.72 19.26
C VAL A 267 -10.28 -4.92 18.80
N ASN A 268 -11.61 -4.87 18.92
CA ASN A 268 -12.50 -5.92 18.43
C ASN A 268 -13.36 -5.40 17.26
N GLY A 269 -13.05 -5.87 16.05
CA GLY A 269 -13.81 -5.49 14.87
C GLY A 269 -13.62 -6.43 13.70
N PHE A 270 -14.15 -6.05 12.55
CA PHE A 270 -14.03 -6.80 11.32
C PHE A 270 -13.39 -5.93 10.24
N LEU A 271 -12.29 -6.40 9.66
CA LEU A 271 -11.70 -5.77 8.49
C LEU A 271 -12.57 -6.04 7.26
N VAL A 272 -12.82 -4.99 6.49
CA VAL A 272 -13.58 -5.08 5.24
C VAL A 272 -12.65 -5.28 4.06
N LEU A 273 -12.76 -6.44 3.39
CA LEU A 273 -12.16 -6.66 2.07
C LEU A 273 -13.26 -6.65 1.01
N SER A 274 -13.16 -5.73 0.05
CA SER A 274 -14.15 -5.57 -1.02
C SER A 274 -13.53 -5.73 -2.40
N ARG A 275 -14.19 -6.49 -3.26
CA ARG A 275 -13.96 -6.54 -4.71
C ARG A 275 -15.29 -6.28 -5.39
N LEU A 276 -15.40 -5.12 -6.05
CA LEU A 276 -16.61 -4.70 -6.74
C LEU A 276 -16.41 -4.68 -8.27
N PRO A 277 -17.47 -4.96 -9.05
CA PRO A 277 -17.45 -4.83 -10.50
C PRO A 277 -17.08 -3.41 -10.94
N SER A 278 -16.15 -3.28 -11.88
CA SER A 278 -15.75 -1.99 -12.46
C SER A 278 -16.34 -1.77 -13.84
N LYS A 279 -16.34 -0.51 -14.30
CA LYS A 279 -16.83 -0.12 -15.64
C LYS A 279 -16.08 -0.83 -16.78
N ALA A 280 -14.86 -1.30 -16.52
CA ALA A 280 -14.06 -2.07 -17.48
C ALA A 280 -14.74 -3.37 -17.93
N LEU A 281 -15.70 -3.89 -17.17
CA LEU A 281 -16.51 -5.04 -17.61
C LEU A 281 -17.36 -4.73 -18.83
N LEU A 282 -17.68 -3.46 -19.04
CA LEU A 282 -18.44 -2.98 -20.18
C LEU A 282 -17.51 -2.48 -21.30
N ASP A 283 -16.20 -2.69 -21.20
CA ASP A 283 -15.23 -2.29 -22.21
C ASP A 283 -14.70 -3.53 -22.94
N ALA A 284 -14.70 -3.50 -24.26
CA ALA A 284 -14.15 -4.52 -25.13
C ALA A 284 -13.05 -3.91 -26.02
N HIS A 285 -11.93 -4.60 -26.20
CA HIS A 285 -10.86 -4.16 -27.08
C HIS A 285 -10.89 -4.94 -28.38
N LEU A 286 -11.20 -4.27 -29.48
CA LEU A 286 -11.20 -4.87 -30.81
C LEU A 286 -9.95 -4.42 -31.59
N PRO A 287 -9.32 -5.32 -32.37
CA PRO A 287 -8.19 -4.96 -33.21
C PRO A 287 -8.67 -4.01 -34.32
N GLU A 288 -7.97 -2.89 -34.49
CA GLU A 288 -8.21 -1.97 -35.59
C GLU A 288 -7.42 -2.47 -36.80
N LEU A 289 -8.15 -2.85 -37.87
CA LEU A 289 -7.60 -3.40 -39.11
C LEU A 289 -7.67 -2.34 -40.21
N PHE A 290 -6.55 -2.02 -40.84
CA PHE A 290 -6.49 -1.19 -42.05
C PHE A 290 -5.90 -2.03 -43.19
N LYS A 291 -6.67 -2.21 -44.28
CA LYS A 291 -6.28 -3.02 -45.45
C LYS A 291 -5.78 -4.42 -45.08
N GLY A 292 -6.42 -5.08 -44.11
CA GLY A 292 -6.03 -6.42 -43.64
C GLY A 292 -4.87 -6.47 -42.65
N THR A 293 -4.21 -5.34 -42.37
CA THR A 293 -3.12 -5.24 -41.39
C THR A 293 -3.63 -4.64 -40.08
N ARG A 294 -3.27 -5.24 -38.94
CA ARG A 294 -3.63 -4.71 -37.62
C ARG A 294 -2.79 -3.47 -37.29
N VAL A 295 -3.43 -2.30 -37.25
CA VAL A 295 -2.78 -1.00 -36.99
C VAL A 295 -2.92 -0.57 -35.52
N GLY A 296 -3.91 -1.10 -34.79
CA GLY A 296 -4.13 -0.73 -33.40
C GLY A 296 -5.13 -1.58 -32.63
N THR A 297 -5.57 -1.06 -31.49
CA THR A 297 -6.69 -1.60 -30.70
C THR A 297 -7.65 -0.48 -30.37
N LYS A 298 -8.88 -0.59 -30.87
CA LYS A 298 -9.96 0.34 -30.58
C LYS A 298 -10.76 -0.18 -29.39
N GLN A 299 -10.90 0.65 -28.36
CA GLN A 299 -11.76 0.35 -27.22
C GLN A 299 -13.21 0.62 -27.64
N ILE A 300 -14.05 -0.39 -27.54
CA ILE A 300 -15.49 -0.35 -27.82
C ILE A 300 -16.20 -0.59 -26.49
N LYS A 301 -17.16 0.26 -26.14
CA LYS A 301 -17.96 0.09 -24.93
C LYS A 301 -19.17 -0.77 -25.28
N LEU A 302 -19.35 -1.90 -24.60
CA LEU A 302 -20.48 -2.81 -24.77
C LEU A 302 -21.82 -2.11 -24.47
N ALA A 303 -21.84 -1.20 -23.51
CA ALA A 303 -23.00 -0.35 -23.23
C ALA A 303 -22.54 1.06 -22.84
N MET A 304 -23.27 2.08 -23.30
CA MET A 304 -23.02 3.49 -23.02
C MET A 304 -24.17 4.11 -22.21
N GLY A 305 -23.97 5.35 -21.73
CA GLY A 305 -25.03 6.12 -21.08
C GLY A 305 -25.46 5.53 -19.74
N TYR A 306 -26.77 5.25 -19.59
CA TYR A 306 -27.37 4.75 -18.34
C TYR A 306 -26.60 3.57 -17.74
N PHE A 307 -26.42 2.48 -18.48
CA PHE A 307 -25.82 1.25 -17.94
C PHE A 307 -24.37 1.43 -17.49
N TYR A 308 -23.58 2.16 -18.28
CA TYR A 308 -22.18 2.48 -17.95
C TYR A 308 -22.07 3.36 -16.69
N ASN A 309 -23.00 4.29 -16.50
CA ASN A 309 -23.02 5.19 -15.36
C ASN A 309 -23.59 4.52 -14.11
N LYS A 310 -24.65 3.71 -14.25
CA LYS A 310 -25.29 2.97 -13.17
C LYS A 310 -24.30 2.00 -12.51
N LEU A 311 -23.51 1.26 -13.29
CA LEU A 311 -22.46 0.37 -12.76
C LEU A 311 -21.43 1.12 -11.90
N GLY A 312 -21.00 2.30 -12.34
CA GLY A 312 -20.11 3.16 -11.53
C GLY A 312 -20.78 3.74 -10.29
N SER A 313 -22.07 4.06 -10.37
CA SER A 313 -22.83 4.58 -9.23
C SER A 313 -23.02 3.54 -8.13
N LEU A 314 -23.25 2.27 -8.49
CA LEU A 314 -23.37 1.16 -7.53
C LEU A 314 -22.05 0.94 -6.77
N SER A 315 -20.91 0.96 -7.49
CA SER A 315 -19.61 0.87 -6.84
C SER A 315 -19.34 2.07 -5.92
N ARG A 316 -19.69 3.29 -6.37
CA ARG A 316 -19.58 4.49 -5.53
C ARG A 316 -20.47 4.44 -4.30
N LYS A 317 -21.68 3.88 -4.39
CA LYS A 317 -22.61 3.72 -3.26
C LYS A 317 -21.97 2.95 -2.11
N PHE A 318 -21.24 1.88 -2.40
CA PHE A 318 -20.49 1.15 -1.38
C PHE A 318 -19.44 2.03 -0.67
N TYR A 319 -18.58 2.71 -1.44
CA TYR A 319 -17.47 3.49 -0.87
C TYR A 319 -17.89 4.80 -0.19
N VAL A 320 -18.96 5.43 -0.68
CA VAL A 320 -19.35 6.79 -0.25
C VAL A 320 -20.54 6.77 0.69
N GLN A 321 -21.39 5.75 0.66
CA GLN A 321 -22.60 5.68 1.49
C GLN A 321 -22.51 4.57 2.53
N ILE A 322 -22.22 3.33 2.12
CA ILE A 322 -22.29 2.16 3.00
C ILE A 322 -21.08 2.12 3.95
N LEU A 323 -19.85 2.21 3.43
CA LEU A 323 -18.63 2.17 4.25
C LEU A 323 -18.58 3.30 5.30
N PRO A 324 -18.78 4.59 4.95
CA PRO A 324 -18.70 5.67 5.94
C PRO A 324 -19.80 5.63 7.00
N ARG A 325 -20.90 4.93 6.73
CA ARG A 325 -22.03 4.75 7.65
C ARG A 325 -21.75 3.69 8.71
N HIS A 326 -21.01 2.64 8.38
CA HIS A 326 -20.85 1.49 9.27
C HIS A 326 -19.42 1.21 9.70
N ALA A 327 -18.44 1.67 8.95
CA ALA A 327 -17.02 1.39 9.16
C ALA A 327 -16.23 2.64 9.52
N ILE A 328 -15.09 2.43 10.18
CA ILE A 328 -14.11 3.44 10.52
C ILE A 328 -12.92 3.28 9.58
N ASN A 329 -12.50 4.38 8.96
CA ASN A 329 -11.32 4.38 8.11
C ASN A 329 -10.08 4.65 8.97
N ALA A 330 -9.32 3.59 9.27
CA ALA A 330 -8.09 3.68 10.07
C ALA A 330 -6.84 3.98 9.20
N GLY A 331 -7.01 4.48 7.98
CA GLY A 331 -5.92 4.83 7.06
C GLY A 331 -5.32 3.65 6.29
N PHE A 332 -5.19 2.47 6.93
CA PHE A 332 -4.75 1.24 6.28
C PHE A 332 -5.91 0.36 5.81
N ALA A 333 -7.06 0.40 6.49
CA ALA A 333 -8.25 -0.39 6.17
C ALA A 333 -9.53 0.21 6.78
N TYR A 334 -10.67 -0.33 6.35
CA TYR A 334 -11.97 -0.06 6.97
C TYR A 334 -12.27 -1.14 8.03
N ILE A 335 -12.58 -0.69 9.24
CA ILE A 335 -12.91 -1.56 10.39
C ILE A 335 -14.39 -1.38 10.72
N VAL A 336 -15.15 -2.47 10.69
CA VAL A 336 -16.56 -2.48 11.11
C VAL A 336 -16.63 -2.94 12.57
N PRO A 337 -17.16 -2.11 13.49
CA PRO A 337 -17.42 -2.48 14.88
C PRO A 337 -18.38 -3.67 14.96
N ARG A 338 -18.22 -4.54 15.97
CA ARG A 338 -19.04 -5.77 16.14
C ARG A 338 -20.54 -5.49 16.09
N GLU A 339 -20.98 -4.39 16.67
CA GLU A 339 -22.40 -4.02 16.80
C GLU A 339 -22.99 -3.56 15.47
N ARG A 340 -22.15 -3.07 14.54
CA ARG A 340 -22.57 -2.59 13.22
C ARG A 340 -22.55 -3.67 12.14
N VAL A 341 -21.97 -4.85 12.43
CA VAL A 341 -21.85 -5.95 11.46
C VAL A 341 -23.20 -6.34 10.86
N ALA A 342 -24.23 -6.51 11.69
CA ALA A 342 -25.54 -6.93 11.21
C ALA A 342 -26.18 -5.88 10.28
N ALA A 343 -26.08 -4.60 10.63
CA ALA A 343 -26.59 -3.50 9.81
C ALA A 343 -25.79 -3.35 8.51
N PHE A 344 -24.47 -3.50 8.58
CA PHE A 344 -23.59 -3.48 7.43
C PHE A 344 -23.94 -4.60 6.44
N LEU A 345 -24.05 -5.85 6.92
CA LEU A 345 -24.39 -7.00 6.07
C LEU A 345 -25.75 -6.82 5.38
N ARG A 346 -26.76 -6.27 6.06
CA ARG A 346 -28.05 -5.93 5.43
C ARG A 346 -27.90 -4.94 4.28
N ASP A 347 -27.09 -3.88 4.45
CA ASP A 347 -26.84 -2.90 3.39
C ASP A 347 -26.02 -3.51 2.24
N ILE A 348 -25.14 -4.49 2.51
CA ILE A 348 -24.43 -5.27 1.48
C ILE A 348 -25.38 -6.17 0.69
N ASP A 349 -26.30 -6.86 1.37
CA ASP A 349 -27.28 -7.71 0.71
C ASP A 349 -28.22 -6.88 -0.16
N GLN A 350 -28.61 -5.69 0.30
CA GLN A 350 -29.37 -4.74 -0.51
C GLN A 350 -28.56 -4.26 -1.73
N LEU A 351 -27.27 -3.95 -1.55
CA LEU A 351 -26.40 -3.59 -2.67
C LEU A 351 -26.30 -4.73 -3.69
N LYS A 352 -26.17 -6.00 -3.24
CA LYS A 352 -26.15 -7.17 -4.14
C LYS A 352 -27.44 -7.29 -4.95
N ARG A 353 -28.60 -7.10 -4.33
CA ARG A 353 -29.90 -7.06 -5.03
C ARG A 353 -29.94 -5.97 -6.10
N GLU A 354 -29.42 -4.78 -5.81
CA GLU A 354 -29.33 -3.71 -6.81
C GLU A 354 -28.38 -4.05 -7.98
N TYR A 355 -27.33 -4.84 -7.73
CA TYR A 355 -26.47 -5.38 -8.78
C TYR A 355 -27.16 -6.48 -9.59
N GLU A 356 -27.96 -7.34 -8.96
CA GLU A 356 -28.78 -8.37 -9.63
C GLU A 356 -29.83 -7.73 -10.54
N GLU A 357 -30.55 -6.72 -10.05
CA GLU A 357 -31.50 -5.93 -10.83
C GLU A 357 -30.82 -5.24 -12.01
N PHE A 358 -29.65 -4.63 -11.78
CA PHE A 358 -28.86 -4.02 -12.84
C PHE A 358 -28.39 -5.03 -13.88
N GLU A 359 -27.94 -6.21 -13.47
CA GLU A 359 -27.50 -7.27 -14.36
C GLU A 359 -28.63 -7.75 -15.25
N GLN A 360 -29.83 -7.97 -14.67
CA GLN A 360 -31.01 -8.36 -15.42
C GLN A 360 -31.41 -7.28 -16.44
N GLN A 361 -31.45 -6.02 -16.01
CA GLN A 361 -31.72 -4.88 -16.91
C GLN A 361 -30.71 -4.78 -18.05
N LEU A 362 -29.43 -5.03 -17.77
CA LEU A 362 -28.38 -5.01 -18.78
C LEU A 362 -28.53 -6.18 -19.77
N LYS A 363 -28.83 -7.39 -19.28
CA LYS A 363 -29.10 -8.57 -20.12
C LYS A 363 -30.30 -8.31 -21.01
N ASP A 364 -31.39 -7.79 -20.46
CA ASP A 364 -32.61 -7.48 -21.22
C ASP A 364 -32.37 -6.39 -22.29
N PHE A 365 -31.54 -5.40 -21.98
CA PHE A 365 -31.13 -4.40 -22.96
C PHE A 365 -30.27 -5.00 -24.07
N LEU A 366 -29.26 -5.80 -23.73
CA LEU A 366 -28.35 -6.40 -24.71
C LEU A 366 -29.05 -7.45 -25.59
N LEU A 367 -29.92 -8.28 -25.01
CA LEU A 367 -30.62 -9.39 -25.69
C LEU A 367 -31.89 -8.94 -26.42
N TYR A 368 -32.66 -8.01 -25.86
CA TYR A 368 -33.98 -7.65 -26.39
C TYR A 368 -34.12 -6.17 -26.74
N GLY A 369 -33.12 -5.33 -26.45
CA GLY A 369 -33.21 -3.88 -26.64
C GLY A 369 -34.17 -3.19 -25.67
N ARG A 370 -34.64 -3.90 -24.63
CA ARG A 370 -35.60 -3.37 -23.65
C ARG A 370 -34.93 -2.34 -22.75
N VAL A 371 -35.52 -1.16 -22.65
CA VAL A 371 -35.04 -0.10 -21.75
C VAL A 371 -35.78 -0.23 -20.42
N PRO A 372 -35.10 -0.08 -19.27
CA PRO A 372 -35.77 -0.13 -17.96
C PRO A 372 -36.86 0.94 -17.84
N GLU A 373 -38.04 0.56 -17.33
CA GLU A 373 -39.21 1.45 -17.24
C GLU A 373 -38.92 2.77 -16.49
N GLU A 374 -38.10 2.71 -15.44
CA GLU A 374 -37.69 3.90 -14.69
C GLU A 374 -36.97 4.92 -15.58
N VAL A 375 -36.15 4.43 -16.52
CA VAL A 375 -35.37 5.27 -17.43
C VAL A 375 -36.26 5.86 -18.52
N GLU A 376 -37.19 5.06 -19.04
CA GLU A 376 -38.19 5.51 -20.03
C GLU A 376 -39.11 6.60 -19.47
N ARG A 377 -39.57 6.44 -18.22
CA ARG A 377 -40.47 7.41 -17.55
C ARG A 377 -39.78 8.74 -17.26
N HIS A 378 -38.51 8.72 -16.85
CA HIS A 378 -37.82 9.94 -16.41
C HIS A 378 -37.09 10.69 -17.53
N LYS A 379 -36.79 10.05 -18.68
CA LYS A 379 -36.10 10.62 -19.88
C LYS A 379 -34.81 11.42 -19.64
N ARG A 380 -34.29 11.47 -18.42
CA ARG A 380 -33.08 12.22 -18.02
C ARG A 380 -31.79 11.49 -18.38
N ALA A 381 -31.81 10.17 -18.46
CA ALA A 381 -30.64 9.36 -18.77
C ALA A 381 -30.61 9.00 -20.26
N LYS A 382 -29.47 9.23 -20.92
CA LYS A 382 -29.28 8.84 -22.32
C LYS A 382 -29.11 7.32 -22.42
N VAL A 383 -29.91 6.69 -23.28
CA VAL A 383 -29.80 5.28 -23.66
C VAL A 383 -29.56 5.25 -25.17
N TYR A 384 -28.56 4.49 -25.61
CA TYR A 384 -28.11 4.46 -27.00
C TYR A 384 -28.64 3.18 -27.67
N THR A 385 -29.91 3.17 -28.06
CA THR A 385 -30.56 2.04 -28.73
C THR A 385 -30.01 1.84 -30.16
N GLU A 386 -29.81 2.93 -30.91
CA GLU A 386 -29.25 2.90 -32.28
C GLU A 386 -27.86 2.25 -32.34
N TYR A 387 -27.07 2.42 -31.29
CA TYR A 387 -25.74 1.82 -31.19
C TYR A 387 -25.80 0.29 -31.06
N LEU A 388 -26.84 -0.22 -30.39
CA LEU A 388 -27.07 -1.64 -30.22
C LEU A 388 -27.53 -2.30 -31.52
N ASP A 389 -28.30 -1.59 -32.34
CA ASP A 389 -28.70 -2.03 -33.68
C ASP A 389 -27.49 -2.14 -34.62
N ILE A 390 -26.59 -1.14 -34.61
CA ILE A 390 -25.33 -1.16 -35.37
C ILE A 390 -24.47 -2.36 -34.96
N ILE A 391 -24.38 -2.65 -33.66
CA ILE A 391 -23.63 -3.80 -33.16
C ILE A 391 -24.29 -5.10 -33.62
N ARG A 392 -25.61 -5.25 -33.51
CA ARG A 392 -26.32 -6.46 -33.94
C ARG A 392 -26.16 -6.73 -35.43
N GLU A 393 -26.28 -5.70 -36.25
CA GLU A 393 -26.10 -5.82 -37.70
C GLU A 393 -24.67 -6.28 -38.05
N TYR A 394 -23.66 -5.68 -37.42
CA TYR A 394 -22.27 -6.09 -37.57
C TYR A 394 -22.04 -7.56 -37.16
N LEU A 395 -22.64 -8.00 -36.06
CA LEU A 395 -22.46 -9.37 -35.56
C LEU A 395 -23.16 -10.41 -36.43
N ARG A 396 -24.31 -10.08 -37.00
CA ARG A 396 -25.04 -10.92 -37.96
C ARG A 396 -24.25 -11.11 -39.25
N GLN A 397 -23.67 -10.02 -39.79
CA GLN A 397 -22.82 -10.07 -40.99
C GLN A 397 -21.59 -10.99 -40.81
N HIS A 398 -21.13 -11.17 -39.58
CA HIS A 398 -19.97 -12.01 -39.25
C HIS A 398 -20.32 -13.39 -38.66
N GLY A 399 -21.60 -13.76 -38.60
CA GLY A 399 -22.04 -15.07 -38.08
C GLY A 399 -21.70 -15.32 -36.61
N ARG A 400 -21.56 -14.27 -35.79
CA ARG A 400 -21.15 -14.36 -34.37
C ARG A 400 -22.27 -14.02 -33.39
N GLU A 401 -23.52 -14.00 -33.87
CA GLU A 401 -24.70 -13.62 -33.10
C GLU A 401 -24.93 -14.55 -31.90
N GLU A 402 -24.92 -15.88 -32.11
CA GLU A 402 -25.12 -16.87 -31.04
C GLU A 402 -23.98 -16.87 -30.00
N LEU A 403 -22.73 -16.76 -30.44
CA LEU A 403 -21.57 -16.73 -29.53
C LEU A 403 -21.59 -15.52 -28.58
N ILE A 404 -22.15 -14.39 -29.02
CA ILE A 404 -22.28 -13.21 -28.17
C ILE A 404 -23.52 -13.28 -27.31
N ARG A 405 -24.60 -13.87 -27.81
CA ARG A 405 -25.79 -14.16 -27.03
C ARG A 405 -25.46 -15.04 -25.82
N GLU A 406 -24.78 -16.16 -26.03
CA GLU A 406 -24.28 -17.04 -24.96
C GLU A 406 -23.39 -16.27 -23.98
N ARG A 407 -22.53 -15.38 -24.49
CA ARG A 407 -21.64 -14.57 -23.66
C ARG A 407 -22.39 -13.54 -22.82
N VAL A 408 -23.43 -12.92 -23.35
CA VAL A 408 -24.30 -11.98 -22.63
C VAL A 408 -25.12 -12.71 -21.58
N GLU A 409 -25.67 -13.88 -21.91
CA GLU A 409 -26.40 -14.74 -20.98
C GLU A 409 -25.49 -15.22 -19.83
N SER A 410 -24.22 -15.51 -20.11
CA SER A 410 -23.18 -15.88 -19.14
C SER A 410 -22.59 -14.71 -18.33
N LEU A 411 -23.02 -13.46 -18.57
CA LEU A 411 -22.55 -12.32 -17.77
C LEU A 411 -22.93 -12.54 -16.32
N ASP A 412 -21.93 -12.52 -15.43
CA ASP A 412 -22.10 -12.56 -14.00
C ASP A 412 -21.42 -11.31 -13.41
N ILE A 413 -22.23 -10.30 -13.10
CA ILE A 413 -21.81 -9.03 -12.51
C ILE A 413 -22.11 -9.05 -11.02
N ALA A 414 -23.29 -9.53 -10.63
CA ALA A 414 -23.71 -9.64 -9.23
C ALA A 414 -22.83 -10.63 -8.44
N GLY A 415 -22.50 -11.80 -9.00
CA GLY A 415 -21.61 -12.78 -8.37
C GLY A 415 -20.16 -12.30 -8.21
N ARG A 416 -19.77 -11.24 -8.92
CA ARG A 416 -18.46 -10.58 -8.75
C ARG A 416 -18.42 -9.59 -7.58
N VAL A 417 -19.56 -9.29 -6.95
CA VAL A 417 -19.65 -8.45 -5.75
C VAL A 417 -19.21 -9.27 -4.54
N GLN A 418 -17.96 -9.11 -4.15
CA GLN A 418 -17.40 -9.80 -2.98
C GLN A 418 -17.08 -8.78 -1.88
N VAL A 419 -17.80 -8.88 -0.77
CA VAL A 419 -17.49 -8.13 0.46
C VAL A 419 -17.31 -9.16 1.57
N ARG A 420 -16.11 -9.19 2.15
CA ARG A 420 -15.72 -10.12 3.21
C ARG A 420 -15.44 -9.33 4.48
N LEU A 421 -15.92 -9.86 5.60
CA LEU A 421 -15.58 -9.40 6.94
C LEU A 421 -14.61 -10.41 7.54
N ILE A 422 -13.40 -9.95 7.85
CA ILE A 422 -12.37 -10.78 8.50
C ILE A 422 -12.30 -10.35 9.96
N PRO A 423 -12.55 -11.26 10.93
CA PRO A 423 -12.35 -10.96 12.34
C PRO A 423 -10.93 -10.43 12.54
N PHE A 424 -10.83 -9.27 13.18
CA PHE A 424 -9.58 -8.60 13.43
C PHE A 424 -9.50 -8.25 14.92
N ALA A 425 -8.46 -8.79 15.55
CA ALA A 425 -8.08 -8.47 16.90
C ALA A 425 -6.59 -8.15 16.91
N VAL A 426 -6.24 -7.09 17.63
CA VAL A 426 -4.84 -6.80 17.96
C VAL A 426 -4.55 -7.50 19.28
N ASP A 427 -3.85 -8.62 19.20
CA ASP A 427 -3.50 -9.46 20.34
C ASP A 427 -1.99 -9.35 20.61
N MET A 428 -1.66 -8.77 21.76
CA MET A 428 -0.27 -8.61 22.23
C MET A 428 0.34 -9.93 22.71
N SER A 429 -0.47 -10.97 22.93
CA SER A 429 0.01 -12.27 23.41
C SER A 429 0.94 -12.95 22.41
N LEU A 430 0.67 -12.78 21.11
CA LEU A 430 1.52 -13.27 20.01
C LEU A 430 2.93 -12.68 20.06
N LEU A 431 3.12 -11.49 20.65
CA LEU A 431 4.45 -10.89 20.82
C LEU A 431 5.32 -11.74 21.75
N TYR A 432 4.73 -12.37 22.76
CA TYR A 432 5.46 -13.20 23.72
C TYR A 432 5.88 -14.56 23.15
N GLU A 433 5.36 -14.99 21.99
CA GLU A 433 5.76 -16.22 21.30
C GLU A 433 7.07 -16.07 20.49
N TYR A 434 7.47 -14.85 20.13
CA TYR A 434 8.73 -14.59 19.43
C TYR A 434 9.92 -14.71 20.37
N ALA A 435 11.02 -15.38 20.01
CA ALA A 435 12.20 -15.47 20.88
C ALA A 435 13.10 -14.21 20.89
N ASP A 436 12.97 -13.33 19.88
CA ASP A 436 13.82 -12.14 19.68
C ASP A 436 13.22 -10.86 20.29
N GLU A 437 13.91 -10.27 21.27
CA GLU A 437 13.48 -9.08 22.00
C GLU A 437 13.44 -7.81 21.12
N GLN A 438 14.25 -7.71 20.06
CA GLN A 438 14.23 -6.57 19.14
C GLN A 438 13.01 -6.59 18.22
N VAL A 439 12.61 -7.78 17.77
CA VAL A 439 11.39 -7.96 16.97
C VAL A 439 10.16 -7.66 17.83
N ARG A 440 10.16 -8.11 19.10
CA ARG A 440 9.11 -7.78 20.07
C ARG A 440 8.93 -6.27 20.23
N ARG A 441 10.00 -5.52 20.52
CA ARG A 441 9.92 -4.06 20.71
C ARG A 441 9.44 -3.32 19.45
N ARG A 442 9.92 -3.71 18.27
CA ARG A 442 9.48 -3.09 17.02
C ARG A 442 8.00 -3.36 16.73
N LEU A 443 7.55 -4.60 16.92
CA LEU A 443 6.15 -4.95 16.72
C LEU A 443 5.26 -4.28 17.78
N GLU A 444 5.73 -4.15 19.02
CA GLU A 444 5.05 -3.40 20.07
C GLU A 444 4.88 -1.92 19.69
N GLU A 445 5.92 -1.26 19.18
CA GLU A 445 5.85 0.11 18.67
C GLU A 445 4.88 0.24 17.47
N GLU A 446 4.93 -0.69 16.51
CA GLU A 446 4.04 -0.71 15.34
C GLU A 446 2.57 -0.96 15.75
N ILE A 447 2.34 -1.82 16.74
CA ILE A 447 1.01 -2.09 17.28
C ILE A 447 0.47 -0.87 18.05
N GLU A 448 1.30 -0.21 18.86
CA GLU A 448 0.91 1.01 19.58
C GLU A 448 0.68 2.19 18.63
N ALA A 449 1.43 2.29 17.53
CA ALA A 449 1.16 3.26 16.47
C ALA A 449 -0.18 2.96 15.77
N LEU A 450 -0.41 1.71 15.38
CA LEU A 450 -1.68 1.26 14.79
C LEU A 450 -2.87 1.54 15.71
N ARG A 451 -2.69 1.31 17.01
CA ARG A 451 -3.70 1.59 18.05
C ARG A 451 -4.03 3.08 18.10
N ARG A 452 -3.00 3.94 18.08
CA ARG A 452 -3.19 5.40 18.06
C ARG A 452 -3.98 5.83 16.82
N ASP A 453 -3.63 5.33 15.63
CA ASP A 453 -4.33 5.65 14.39
C ASP A 453 -5.82 5.23 14.44
N ILE A 454 -6.11 4.03 14.96
CA ILE A 454 -7.48 3.54 15.13
C ILE A 454 -8.24 4.40 16.15
N ALA A 455 -7.61 4.75 17.27
CA ALA A 455 -8.22 5.56 18.31
C ALA A 455 -8.54 6.98 17.80
N GLU A 456 -7.61 7.62 17.10
CA GLU A 456 -7.81 8.94 16.50
C GLU A 456 -8.91 8.94 15.44
N ALA A 457 -8.91 7.96 14.53
CA ALA A 457 -9.95 7.81 13.52
C ALA A 457 -11.34 7.59 14.16
N THR A 458 -11.39 6.81 15.24
CA THR A 458 -12.61 6.56 16.00
C THR A 458 -13.10 7.83 16.71
N LYS A 459 -12.21 8.56 17.39
CA LYS A 459 -12.52 9.85 18.02
C LYS A 459 -13.03 10.85 17.00
N ALA A 460 -12.37 10.98 15.84
CA ALA A 460 -12.81 11.85 14.76
C ALA A 460 -14.23 11.48 14.27
N LYS A 461 -14.53 10.18 14.13
CA LYS A 461 -15.87 9.72 13.74
C LYS A 461 -16.92 10.00 14.81
N ILE A 462 -16.59 9.80 16.08
CA ILE A 462 -17.45 10.13 17.22
C ILE A 462 -17.73 11.64 17.22
N ARG A 463 -16.71 12.50 17.04
CA ARG A 463 -16.86 13.96 16.95
C ARG A 463 -17.78 14.38 15.80
N GLU A 464 -17.62 13.78 14.61
CA GLU A 464 -18.49 14.06 13.46
C GLU A 464 -19.96 13.75 13.79
N ARG A 465 -20.24 12.56 14.32
CA ARG A 465 -21.60 12.16 14.68
C ARG A 465 -22.17 12.94 15.86
N ALA A 466 -21.35 13.23 16.86
CA ALA A 466 -21.67 14.10 17.98
C ALA A 466 -22.18 15.46 17.49
N ARG A 467 -21.44 16.10 16.57
CA ARG A 467 -21.83 17.38 15.95
C ARG A 467 -23.17 17.27 15.21
N GLU A 468 -23.42 16.17 14.49
CA GLU A 468 -24.72 15.95 13.83
C GLU A 468 -25.87 15.79 14.82
N ILE A 469 -25.67 15.01 15.88
CA ILE A 469 -26.66 14.79 16.93
C ILE A 469 -27.02 16.12 17.60
N ILE A 470 -26.02 16.94 17.94
CA ILE A 470 -26.23 18.26 18.54
C ILE A 470 -27.03 19.18 17.61
N LYS A 471 -26.68 19.23 16.32
CA LYS A 471 -27.45 20.00 15.32
C LYS A 471 -28.91 19.55 15.24
N ARG A 472 -29.15 18.24 15.32
CA ARG A 472 -30.53 17.68 15.33
C ARG A 472 -31.25 18.03 16.63
N LEU A 473 -30.59 17.95 17.79
CA LEU A 473 -31.13 18.37 19.08
C LEU A 473 -31.51 19.87 19.08
N GLU A 474 -30.66 20.74 18.52
CA GLU A 474 -30.96 22.17 18.35
C GLU A 474 -32.19 22.41 17.45
N ALA A 475 -32.37 21.61 16.40
CA ALA A 475 -33.53 21.71 15.51
C ALA A 475 -34.82 21.20 16.16
N ILE A 476 -34.75 20.09 16.89
CA ILE A 476 -35.83 19.47 17.67
C ILE A 476 -36.33 20.44 18.75
N ALA A 477 -35.40 21.07 19.47
CA ALA A 477 -35.67 22.08 20.47
C ALA A 477 -36.51 23.26 19.93
N ARG A 478 -36.22 23.71 18.69
CA ARG A 478 -36.96 24.80 18.04
C ARG A 478 -38.35 24.39 17.58
N ALA A 479 -38.57 23.11 17.32
CA ALA A 479 -39.81 22.59 16.75
C ALA A 479 -40.85 22.11 17.78
N LYS A 480 -40.52 22.08 19.09
CA LYS A 480 -41.40 21.59 20.19
C LYS A 480 -42.01 20.20 19.93
N ALA A 481 -41.30 19.32 19.24
CA ALA A 481 -41.68 17.93 18.94
C ALA A 481 -40.41 17.05 19.00
N ALA A 482 -40.38 15.78 19.39
CA ALA A 482 -41.34 14.83 19.97
C ALA A 482 -40.49 13.85 20.81
N GLU A 483 -41.04 13.25 21.86
CA GLU A 483 -40.33 12.26 22.71
C GLU A 483 -39.70 11.11 21.91
N GLU A 484 -40.30 10.72 20.77
CA GLU A 484 -39.74 9.71 19.86
C GLU A 484 -38.39 10.10 19.26
N LEU A 485 -38.16 11.39 18.97
CA LEU A 485 -36.91 11.88 18.40
C LEU A 485 -35.79 11.88 19.46
N LEU A 486 -36.11 12.19 20.71
CA LEU A 486 -35.17 12.05 21.83
C LEU A 486 -34.81 10.60 22.10
N LYS A 487 -35.79 9.69 22.00
CA LYS A 487 -35.55 8.26 22.11
C LYS A 487 -34.57 7.77 21.04
N ARG A 488 -34.74 8.21 19.78
CA ARG A 488 -33.79 7.91 18.69
C ARG A 488 -32.39 8.49 18.94
N VAL A 489 -32.30 9.71 19.47
CA VAL A 489 -31.00 10.31 19.81
C VAL A 489 -30.32 9.54 20.95
N ARG A 490 -31.07 9.11 21.97
CA ARG A 490 -30.56 8.24 23.05
C ARG A 490 -30.00 6.93 22.50
N GLU A 491 -30.76 6.27 21.62
CA GLU A 491 -30.31 5.04 20.95
C GLU A 491 -29.03 5.29 20.12
N GLU A 492 -28.95 6.39 19.37
CA GLU A 492 -27.74 6.74 18.59
C GLU A 492 -26.49 6.97 19.47
N VAL A 493 -26.65 7.62 20.63
CA VAL A 493 -25.54 7.85 21.57
C VAL A 493 -25.12 6.56 22.28
N GLU A 494 -26.06 5.68 22.61
CA GLU A 494 -25.76 4.35 23.12
C GLU A 494 -25.01 3.48 22.08
N GLU A 495 -25.39 3.58 20.80
CA GLU A 495 -24.67 2.92 19.71
C GLU A 495 -23.24 3.47 19.53
N LEU A 496 -23.05 4.78 19.69
CA LEU A 496 -21.72 5.41 19.66
C LEU A 496 -20.84 4.92 20.82
N GLU A 497 -21.43 4.75 22.01
CA GLU A 497 -20.71 4.20 23.16
C GLU A 497 -20.29 2.75 22.92
N LYS A 498 -21.22 1.91 22.47
CA LYS A 498 -20.90 0.50 22.20
C LYS A 498 -19.80 0.39 21.15
N MET A 499 -19.84 1.24 20.11
CA MET A 499 -18.78 1.36 19.12
C MET A 499 -17.43 1.75 19.75
N ALA A 500 -17.39 2.80 20.57
CA ALA A 500 -16.18 3.27 21.23
C ALA A 500 -15.57 2.17 22.12
N ARG A 501 -16.41 1.49 22.92
CA ARG A 501 -16.00 0.36 23.77
C ARG A 501 -15.49 -0.83 22.95
N SER A 502 -16.14 -1.18 21.85
CA SER A 502 -15.71 -2.30 20.99
C SER A 502 -14.31 -2.13 20.42
N LEU A 503 -13.88 -0.88 20.25
CA LEU A 503 -12.58 -0.51 19.69
C LEU A 503 -11.57 -0.06 20.76
N GLY A 504 -11.92 -0.15 22.05
CA GLY A 504 -11.04 0.21 23.15
C GLY A 504 -10.73 1.71 23.26
N VAL A 505 -11.67 2.57 22.83
CA VAL A 505 -11.48 4.04 22.78
C VAL A 505 -12.33 4.73 23.83
N GLU A 506 -11.68 5.53 24.68
CA GLU A 506 -12.34 6.48 25.57
C GLU A 506 -12.42 7.87 24.90
N SER A 507 -13.59 8.52 25.00
CA SER A 507 -13.87 9.84 24.41
C SER A 507 -14.59 10.72 25.43
N GLU A 508 -13.95 11.83 25.79
CA GLU A 508 -14.51 12.86 26.67
C GLU A 508 -15.75 13.52 26.05
N GLU A 509 -15.76 13.66 24.72
CA GLU A 509 -16.86 14.23 23.96
C GLU A 509 -18.13 13.36 24.05
N LEU A 510 -17.94 12.04 24.03
CA LEU A 510 -19.03 11.08 24.22
C LEU A 510 -19.56 11.11 25.66
N ALA A 511 -18.67 11.24 26.66
CA ALA A 511 -19.06 11.36 28.06
C ALA A 511 -19.90 12.62 28.31
N ALA A 512 -19.47 13.76 27.76
CA ALA A 512 -20.22 15.01 27.85
C ALA A 512 -21.60 14.92 27.13
N LEU A 513 -21.68 14.25 25.98
CA LEU A 513 -22.94 13.98 25.28
C LEU A 513 -23.91 13.13 26.11
N LYS A 514 -23.39 12.18 26.89
CA LYS A 514 -24.21 11.36 27.79
C LYS A 514 -24.74 12.14 28.97
N GLU A 515 -23.91 12.97 29.59
CA GLU A 515 -24.34 13.84 30.68
C GLU A 515 -25.47 14.76 30.23
N LEU A 516 -25.33 15.38 29.05
CA LEU A 516 -26.39 16.17 28.44
C LEU A 516 -27.69 15.39 28.26
N ILE A 517 -27.64 14.18 27.69
CA ILE A 517 -28.84 13.40 27.36
C ILE A 517 -29.51 12.77 28.60
N ALA A 518 -28.75 12.60 29.68
CA ALA A 518 -29.24 12.14 30.97
C ALA A 518 -30.13 13.19 31.65
N THR A 519 -29.98 14.47 31.32
CA THR A 519 -30.86 15.53 31.81
C THR A 519 -32.27 15.33 31.24
N GLU A 520 -33.25 15.07 32.11
CA GLU A 520 -34.65 14.81 31.70
C GLU A 520 -35.35 16.05 31.12
N ASP A 521 -34.75 17.23 31.30
CA ASP A 521 -35.32 18.51 30.93
C ASP A 521 -34.80 18.99 29.57
N LEU A 522 -35.64 18.80 28.55
CA LEU A 522 -35.41 19.24 27.17
C LEU A 522 -34.91 20.69 27.09
N GLN A 523 -35.41 21.60 27.92
CA GLN A 523 -35.06 23.02 27.89
C GLN A 523 -33.63 23.28 28.41
N LYS A 524 -33.19 22.55 29.44
CA LYS A 524 -31.82 22.63 29.95
C LYS A 524 -30.82 22.04 28.97
N LEU A 525 -31.20 20.94 28.31
CA LEU A 525 -30.49 20.34 27.18
C LEU A 525 -30.22 21.35 26.05
N VAL A 526 -31.17 22.23 25.74
CA VAL A 526 -30.99 23.31 24.75
C VAL A 526 -30.02 24.37 25.23
N VAL A 527 -30.17 24.80 26.49
CA VAL A 527 -29.35 25.86 27.09
C VAL A 527 -27.89 25.40 27.16
N GLU A 528 -27.60 24.19 27.65
CA GLU A 528 -26.23 23.67 27.75
C GLU A 528 -25.60 23.37 26.38
N ALA A 529 -26.39 22.93 25.39
CA ALA A 529 -25.92 22.78 24.02
C ALA A 529 -25.64 24.14 23.35
N ALA A 530 -26.42 25.17 23.67
CA ALA A 530 -26.30 26.53 23.14
C ALA A 530 -25.23 27.38 23.86
N GLU A 531 -25.00 27.16 25.15
CA GLU A 531 -24.02 27.85 26.02
C GLU A 531 -22.56 27.56 25.63
N GLY A 532 -22.34 26.71 24.63
CA GLY A 532 -21.07 26.65 23.94
C GLY A 532 -20.04 25.72 24.58
N ARG A 533 -20.30 25.12 25.75
CA ARG A 533 -19.38 24.16 26.39
C ARG A 533 -19.12 22.94 25.51
N LEU A 534 -20.16 22.36 24.91
CA LEU A 534 -20.00 21.23 23.99
C LEU A 534 -19.51 21.63 22.60
N LYS A 535 -19.91 22.81 22.11
CA LYS A 535 -19.36 23.36 20.87
C LYS A 535 -17.87 23.67 20.99
N ALA A 536 -17.42 24.15 22.15
CA ALA A 536 -16.01 24.40 22.46
C ALA A 536 -15.22 23.10 22.47
N LEU A 537 -15.70 22.05 23.17
CA LEU A 537 -15.07 20.72 23.15
C LEU A 537 -14.98 20.11 21.75
N LEU A 538 -15.93 20.42 20.88
CA LEU A 538 -15.96 19.93 19.50
C LEU A 538 -15.23 20.85 18.52
N GLN A 539 -14.78 22.05 18.88
CA GLN A 539 -14.08 22.98 17.97
C GLN A 539 -12.55 22.92 18.07
N PHE A 540 -12.00 22.14 19.00
CA PHE A 540 -10.57 21.85 19.12
C PHE A 540 -10.15 20.56 18.36
#